data_AF-M6W4W7-F1
#
_entry.id   AF-M6W4W7-F1
#
_cell.length_a   1.000
_cell.length_b   1.000
_cell.length_c   1.000
_cell.angle_alpha   90.00
_cell.angle_beta   90.00
_cell.angle_gamma   90.00
#
_symmetry.space_group_name_H-M   'P 1'
#
loop_
_entity.id
_entity.type
_entity.pdbx_description
1 polymer ?
#
loop_
_entity_poly.entity_id
_entity_poly.type
_entity_poly.pdbx_seq_one_letter_code
_entity_poly.pdbx_strand_id
1 'polypeptide(L)'
;MELEKQNTGFPEITYYSEECYHCIHPFFLEDQLERSLQRLGLETVDVFLLHNPEYFLMDREKHNVSKEKATEQYYERIRNSFRFLEQKRKEGKILYYGISSNTFPEDSEKYTATSLIKILKIAKEIQDELGLDESGFAVVQFPGNLLENGFLDPKFEGKNLVSLIHENGLLPLINRPLNAISSSGNIRRLSYDPKKKSGDVMLLLKERLEVIYEREEKSLSILPQDSIKYTFRTVIEPYLDQFQNQNHLNQFLERTVIPILQQLISQVEKLGGQKAQAEYIETLNEALPILEQYVFQRNILDRSELYEKILKCYPKYQGWNLSTIALHLLHSSLGEGVVLLGMRREEYVKDASFSFGAPASDIQYQDWKKFEV
;
A
#
# COMPACT_ATOMS: atom_id res chain seq x y z
N MET A 1 -20.11 11.36 10.84
CA MET A 1 -21.52 10.91 10.79
C MET A 1 -22.41 11.50 11.90
N GLU A 2 -21.99 11.63 13.18
CA GLU A 2 -22.83 12.28 14.21
C GLU A 2 -22.83 13.83 14.16
N LEU A 3 -21.72 14.48 13.78
CA LEU A 3 -21.63 15.94 13.69
C LEU A 3 -22.31 16.55 12.46
N GLU A 4 -22.52 15.78 11.37
CA GLU A 4 -23.22 16.26 10.18
C GLU A 4 -24.72 16.49 10.44
N LYS A 5 -25.31 15.80 11.43
CA LYS A 5 -26.71 16.00 11.81
C LYS A 5 -26.95 17.32 12.57
N GLN A 6 -25.91 18.05 12.96
CA GLN A 6 -26.01 19.29 13.74
C GLN A 6 -25.68 20.57 12.98
N ASN A 7 -25.45 20.51 11.66
CA ASN A 7 -25.20 21.69 10.81
C ASN A 7 -23.98 22.54 11.24
N THR A 8 -23.03 21.93 11.98
CA THR A 8 -21.74 22.48 12.40
C THR A 8 -20.62 21.64 11.81
N GLY A 9 -20.48 21.64 10.48
CA GLY A 9 -19.39 20.94 9.81
C GLY A 9 -18.02 21.53 10.15
N PHE A 10 -16.97 20.71 10.19
CA PHE A 10 -15.60 21.22 10.32
C PHE A 10 -15.24 22.07 9.08
N PRO A 11 -14.50 23.17 9.25
CA PRO A 11 -14.00 23.93 8.10
C PRO A 11 -13.06 23.09 7.24
N GLU A 12 -13.00 23.42 5.94
CA GLU A 12 -12.04 22.86 4.98
C GLU A 12 -12.05 21.33 4.82
N ILE A 13 -13.18 20.66 5.06
CA ILE A 13 -13.28 19.23 4.77
C ILE A 13 -12.99 18.97 3.28
N THR A 14 -12.11 18.02 3.03
CA THR A 14 -11.80 17.48 1.70
C THR A 14 -12.55 16.17 1.52
N TYR A 15 -13.41 16.10 0.51
CA TYR A 15 -14.22 14.94 0.19
C TYR A 15 -13.49 14.06 -0.84
N TYR A 16 -12.51 13.28 -0.38
CA TYR A 16 -11.66 12.48 -1.27
C TYR A 16 -12.43 11.36 -1.99
N SER A 17 -13.39 10.74 -1.31
CA SER A 17 -14.40 9.83 -1.86
C SER A 17 -15.68 9.89 -1.01
N GLU A 18 -16.76 9.24 -1.46
CA GLU A 18 -18.04 9.19 -0.73
C GLU A 18 -17.88 8.67 0.71
N GLU A 19 -16.87 7.83 0.97
CA GLU A 19 -16.58 7.22 2.28
C GLU A 19 -15.29 7.74 2.93
N CYS A 20 -14.58 8.69 2.30
CA CYS A 20 -13.30 9.18 2.80
C CYS A 20 -13.26 10.70 2.85
N TYR A 21 -13.31 11.24 4.07
CA TYR A 21 -13.19 12.67 4.35
C TYR A 21 -11.86 12.95 5.04
N HIS A 22 -11.25 14.07 4.68
CA HIS A 22 -9.97 14.49 5.20
C HIS A 22 -10.02 15.94 5.69
N CYS A 23 -9.44 16.20 6.86
CA CYS A 23 -9.34 17.54 7.42
C CYS A 23 -8.08 17.63 8.29
N ILE A 24 -7.36 18.75 8.13
CA ILE A 24 -6.26 19.15 9.02
C ILE A 24 -6.52 20.52 9.64
N HIS A 25 -7.73 21.04 9.55
CA HIS A 25 -8.05 22.35 10.12
C HIS A 25 -7.90 22.31 11.66
N PRO A 26 -7.35 23.35 12.31
CA PRO A 26 -7.13 23.38 13.76
C PRO A 26 -8.32 22.93 14.61
N PHE A 27 -9.54 23.38 14.27
CA PHE A 27 -10.76 22.98 14.99
C PHE A 27 -11.05 21.47 14.93
N PHE A 28 -10.73 20.81 13.81
CA PHE A 28 -10.82 19.35 13.71
C PHE A 28 -9.68 18.67 14.48
N LEU A 29 -8.45 19.18 14.35
CA LEU A 29 -7.30 18.62 15.06
C LEU A 29 -7.48 18.67 16.58
N GLU A 30 -8.09 19.72 17.12
CA GLU A 30 -8.41 19.83 18.55
C GLU A 30 -9.37 18.74 19.03
N ASP A 31 -10.50 18.56 18.34
CA ASP A 31 -11.45 17.49 18.65
C ASP A 31 -10.80 16.10 18.55
N GLN A 32 -9.99 15.86 17.52
CA GLN A 32 -9.33 14.57 17.33
C GLN A 32 -8.22 14.30 18.35
N LEU A 33 -7.45 15.32 18.74
CA LEU A 33 -6.43 15.20 19.77
C LEU A 33 -7.06 14.88 21.12
N GLU A 34 -8.08 15.64 21.54
CA GLU A 34 -8.73 15.45 22.85
C GLU A 34 -9.38 14.05 22.95
N ARG A 35 -10.09 13.61 21.91
CA ARG A 35 -10.63 12.24 21.86
C ARG A 35 -9.55 11.17 21.89
N SER A 36 -8.40 11.42 21.25
CA SER A 36 -7.29 10.46 21.23
C SER A 36 -6.64 10.32 22.59
N LEU A 37 -6.37 11.45 23.26
CA LEU A 37 -5.88 11.49 24.64
C LEU A 37 -6.83 10.77 25.59
N GLN A 38 -8.13 11.05 25.50
CA GLN A 38 -9.14 10.38 26.32
C GLN A 38 -9.17 8.86 26.09
N ARG A 39 -9.14 8.40 24.83
CA ARG A 39 -9.15 6.96 24.50
C ARG A 39 -7.88 6.25 24.98
N LEU A 40 -6.74 6.92 24.92
CA LEU A 40 -5.46 6.36 25.35
C LEU A 40 -5.26 6.46 26.87
N GLY A 41 -6.06 7.28 27.57
CA GLY A 41 -5.87 7.57 28.99
C GLY A 41 -4.58 8.35 29.26
N LEU A 42 -4.18 9.21 28.32
CA LEU A 42 -2.95 10.00 28.37
C LEU A 42 -3.26 11.49 28.49
N GLU A 43 -2.39 12.21 29.19
CA GLU A 43 -2.41 13.68 29.22
C GLU A 43 -1.58 14.29 28.07
N THR A 44 -0.54 13.56 27.64
CA THR A 44 0.42 13.97 26.62
C THR A 44 0.70 12.79 25.68
N VAL A 45 0.84 13.07 24.38
CA VAL A 45 1.45 12.13 23.43
C VAL A 45 2.82 12.63 22.98
N ASP A 46 3.77 11.72 22.79
CA ASP A 46 5.13 12.12 22.37
C ASP A 46 5.14 12.75 20.97
N VAL A 47 4.38 12.19 20.03
CA VAL A 47 4.34 12.65 18.64
C VAL A 47 2.91 12.64 18.10
N PHE A 48 2.50 13.76 17.50
CA PHE A 48 1.26 13.87 16.71
C PHE A 48 1.57 14.03 15.22
N LEU A 49 0.98 13.20 14.34
CA LEU A 49 1.21 13.28 12.90
C LEU A 49 -0.01 13.82 12.15
N LEU A 50 0.19 14.84 11.31
CA LEU A 50 -0.80 15.19 10.29
C LEU A 50 -0.85 14.05 9.26
N HIS A 51 -2.01 13.41 9.13
CA HIS A 51 -2.16 12.22 8.31
C HIS A 51 -2.58 12.57 6.88
N ASN A 52 -1.77 12.13 5.91
CA ASN A 52 -1.96 12.20 4.46
C ASN A 52 -2.54 13.54 3.96
N PRO A 53 -1.92 14.69 4.28
CA PRO A 53 -2.41 15.98 3.83
C PRO A 53 -2.57 16.07 2.30
N GLU A 54 -1.81 15.27 1.53
CA GLU A 54 -1.88 15.21 0.07
C GLU A 54 -3.28 14.86 -0.49
N TYR A 55 -4.20 14.31 0.31
CA TYR A 55 -5.59 14.07 -0.13
C TYR A 55 -6.28 15.34 -0.60
N PHE A 56 -5.90 16.50 -0.05
CA PHE A 56 -6.34 17.78 -0.57
C PHE A 56 -5.86 18.00 -2.01
N LEU A 57 -4.58 17.78 -2.29
CA LEU A 57 -4.04 17.93 -3.65
C LEU A 57 -4.71 16.96 -4.62
N MET A 58 -4.91 15.70 -4.22
CA MET A 58 -5.59 14.71 -5.07
C MET A 58 -7.03 15.12 -5.41
N ASP A 59 -7.75 15.71 -4.45
CA ASP A 59 -9.09 16.24 -4.69
C ASP A 59 -9.06 17.45 -5.64
N ARG A 60 -8.11 18.38 -5.46
CA ARG A 60 -7.95 19.53 -6.34
C ARG A 60 -7.59 19.14 -7.77
N GLU A 61 -6.78 18.08 -7.94
CA GLU A 61 -6.45 17.48 -9.23
C GLU A 61 -7.71 16.93 -9.93
N LYS A 62 -8.54 16.15 -9.21
CA LYS A 62 -9.82 15.63 -9.74
C LYS A 62 -10.77 16.76 -10.21
N HIS A 63 -10.70 17.92 -9.58
CA HIS A 63 -11.52 19.09 -9.91
C HIS A 63 -10.84 20.07 -10.87
N ASN A 64 -9.71 19.70 -11.51
CA ASN A 64 -8.99 20.51 -12.49
C ASN A 64 -8.56 21.90 -11.99
N VAL A 65 -8.28 22.03 -10.69
CA VAL A 65 -7.69 23.26 -10.15
C VAL A 65 -6.22 23.34 -10.56
N SER A 66 -5.71 24.52 -10.91
CA SER A 66 -4.30 24.66 -11.31
C SER A 66 -3.35 24.25 -10.17
N LYS A 67 -2.20 23.68 -10.52
CA LYS A 67 -1.21 23.18 -9.55
C LYS A 67 -0.76 24.29 -8.61
N GLU A 68 -0.55 25.50 -9.13
CA GLU A 68 -0.08 26.66 -8.36
C GLU A 68 -1.09 27.03 -7.27
N LYS A 69 -2.36 27.15 -7.65
CA LYS A 69 -3.45 27.53 -6.74
C LYS A 69 -3.74 26.44 -5.70
N ALA A 70 -3.66 25.17 -6.10
CA ALA A 70 -3.80 24.05 -5.17
C ALA A 70 -2.63 23.99 -4.19
N THR A 71 -1.41 24.19 -4.67
CA THR A 71 -0.18 24.20 -3.86
C THR A 71 -0.20 25.33 -2.82
N GLU A 72 -0.62 26.53 -3.22
CA GLU A 72 -0.74 27.68 -2.31
C GLU A 72 -1.70 27.38 -1.15
N GLN A 73 -2.92 26.95 -1.45
CA GLN A 73 -3.90 26.56 -0.44
C GLN A 73 -3.39 25.41 0.43
N TYR A 74 -2.77 24.41 -0.18
CA TYR A 74 -2.26 23.24 0.53
C TYR A 74 -1.28 23.62 1.65
N TYR A 75 -0.27 24.42 1.32
CA TYR A 75 0.73 24.83 2.30
C TYR A 75 0.19 25.86 3.30
N GLU A 76 -0.82 26.65 2.95
CA GLU A 76 -1.50 27.53 3.91
C GLU A 76 -2.25 26.73 4.98
N ARG A 77 -2.94 25.65 4.60
CA ARG A 77 -3.59 24.74 5.54
C ARG A 77 -2.60 24.10 6.51
N ILE A 78 -1.41 23.74 6.01
CA ILE A 78 -0.32 23.21 6.84
C ILE A 78 0.21 24.28 7.80
N ARG A 79 0.40 25.53 7.38
CA ARG A 79 0.80 26.64 8.27
C ARG A 79 -0.15 26.78 9.45
N ASN A 80 -1.46 26.80 9.17
CA ASN A 80 -2.48 26.91 10.22
C ASN A 80 -2.45 25.71 11.17
N SER A 81 -2.24 24.51 10.63
CA SER A 81 -2.05 23.30 11.44
C SER A 81 -0.81 23.38 12.34
N PHE A 82 0.31 23.88 11.81
CA PHE A 82 1.57 23.98 12.56
C PHE A 82 1.47 25.00 13.71
N ARG A 83 0.86 26.17 13.48
CA ARG A 83 0.59 27.13 14.57
C ARG A 83 -0.21 26.50 15.70
N PHE A 84 -1.26 25.76 15.35
CA PHE A 84 -2.08 25.02 16.31
C PHE A 84 -1.26 23.96 17.07
N LEU A 85 -0.43 23.18 16.37
CA LEU A 85 0.38 22.13 16.99
C LEU A 85 1.46 22.71 17.92
N GLU A 86 2.09 23.84 17.56
CA GLU A 86 3.00 24.54 18.46
C GLU A 86 2.29 25.04 19.73
N GLN A 87 1.05 25.52 19.60
CA GLN A 87 0.22 25.84 20.76
C GLN A 87 -0.04 24.61 21.63
N LYS A 88 -0.44 23.46 21.04
CA LYS A 88 -0.68 22.23 21.80
C LYS A 88 0.58 21.65 22.43
N ARG A 89 1.76 21.90 21.83
CA ARG A 89 3.05 21.61 22.43
C ARG A 89 3.31 22.48 23.66
N LYS A 90 3.05 23.79 23.57
CA LYS A 90 3.15 24.70 24.71
C LYS A 90 2.18 24.35 25.85
N GLU A 91 1.00 23.84 25.52
CA GLU A 91 0.01 23.32 26.48
C GLU A 91 0.40 21.97 27.09
N GLY A 92 1.48 21.32 26.60
CA GLY A 92 1.93 20.01 27.07
C GLY A 92 1.07 18.84 26.61
N LYS A 93 0.15 19.05 25.66
CA LYS A 93 -0.73 17.99 25.11
C LYS A 93 0.01 17.09 24.11
N ILE A 94 1.03 17.62 23.46
CA ILE A 94 1.94 16.88 22.58
C ILE A 94 3.39 17.30 22.87
N LEU A 95 4.39 16.44 22.69
CA LEU A 95 5.80 16.86 22.79
C LEU A 95 6.34 17.33 21.44
N TYR A 96 6.05 16.59 20.39
CA TYR A 96 6.47 16.86 19.02
C TYR A 96 5.33 16.61 18.03
N TYR A 97 5.52 17.05 16.79
CA TYR A 97 4.64 16.73 15.69
C TYR A 97 5.38 16.43 14.40
N GLY A 98 4.64 15.92 13.43
CA GLY A 98 5.17 15.53 12.14
C GLY A 98 4.10 15.43 11.06
N ILE A 99 4.51 14.98 9.88
CA ILE A 99 3.60 14.69 8.77
C ILE A 99 3.80 13.23 8.36
N SER A 100 2.69 12.53 8.16
CA SER A 100 2.64 11.25 7.45
C SER A 100 2.14 11.52 6.05
N SER A 101 3.00 11.38 5.04
CA SER A 101 2.61 11.55 3.64
C SER A 101 3.10 10.39 2.79
N ASN A 102 2.23 9.86 1.94
CA ASN A 102 2.59 8.84 0.96
C ASN A 102 3.44 9.41 -0.17
N THR A 103 3.43 10.73 -0.35
CA THR A 103 4.06 11.40 -1.49
C THR A 103 5.35 12.13 -1.14
N PHE A 104 5.88 11.97 0.09
CA PHE A 104 7.22 12.47 0.40
C PHE A 104 8.33 11.90 -0.51
N PRO A 105 8.33 10.59 -0.86
CA PRO A 105 9.35 10.02 -1.74
C PRO A 105 9.17 10.37 -3.23
N GLU A 106 8.08 11.04 -3.58
CA GLU A 106 7.70 11.34 -4.96
C GLU A 106 8.48 12.52 -5.54
N ASP A 107 8.48 12.62 -6.86
CA ASP A 107 9.04 13.79 -7.56
C ASP A 107 8.25 15.06 -7.21
N SER A 108 8.95 16.14 -6.83
CA SER A 108 8.34 17.44 -6.51
C SER A 108 7.53 18.05 -7.65
N GLU A 109 7.76 17.61 -8.88
CA GLU A 109 7.00 18.04 -10.05
C GLU A 109 5.63 17.35 -10.18
N LYS A 110 5.36 16.25 -9.46
CA LYS A 110 4.02 15.68 -9.42
C LYS A 110 3.03 16.65 -8.76
N TYR A 111 1.80 16.68 -9.26
CA TYR A 111 0.75 17.56 -8.74
C TYR A 111 0.50 17.34 -7.24
N THR A 112 0.51 16.09 -6.83
CA THR A 112 0.13 15.62 -5.48
C THR A 112 1.31 15.45 -4.53
N ALA A 113 2.51 15.90 -4.91
CA ALA A 113 3.72 15.75 -4.12
C ALA A 113 3.76 16.69 -2.90
N THR A 114 4.06 16.12 -1.73
CA THR A 114 4.39 16.90 -0.53
C THR A 114 5.90 17.14 -0.48
N SER A 115 6.31 18.41 -0.56
CA SER A 115 7.73 18.78 -0.56
C SER A 115 8.25 18.99 0.85
N LEU A 116 9.13 18.11 1.33
CA LEU A 116 9.76 18.26 2.65
C LEU A 116 10.54 19.59 2.79
N ILE A 117 11.21 20.05 1.73
CA ILE A 117 11.93 21.34 1.72
C ILE A 117 10.97 22.51 2.04
N LYS A 118 9.77 22.52 1.44
CA LYS A 118 8.77 23.55 1.73
C LYS A 118 8.22 23.44 3.16
N ILE A 119 8.04 22.21 3.66
CA ILE A 119 7.60 21.97 5.04
C ILE A 119 8.63 22.46 6.06
N LEU A 120 9.91 22.19 5.83
CA LEU A 120 11.01 22.68 6.68
C LEU A 120 11.02 24.22 6.74
N LYS A 121 10.84 24.88 5.58
CA LYS A 121 10.73 26.34 5.52
C LYS A 121 9.52 26.85 6.32
N ILE A 122 8.37 26.19 6.21
CA ILE A 122 7.16 26.53 6.98
C ILE A 122 7.39 26.36 8.48
N ALA A 123 7.98 25.24 8.91
CA ALA A 123 8.30 25.01 10.32
C ALA A 123 9.18 26.13 10.88
N LYS A 124 10.19 26.57 10.10
CA LYS A 124 11.06 27.68 10.48
C LYS A 124 10.34 29.03 10.52
N GLU A 125 9.52 29.34 9.51
CA GLU A 125 8.69 30.55 9.47
C GLU A 125 7.78 30.65 10.71
N ILE A 126 7.10 29.55 11.08
CA ILE A 126 6.22 29.51 12.25
C ILE A 126 7.02 29.58 13.55
N GLN A 127 8.19 28.94 13.64
CA GLN A 127 9.09 29.06 14.78
C GLN A 127 9.46 30.53 15.02
N ASP A 128 9.88 31.23 13.97
CA ASP A 128 10.30 32.64 14.06
C ASP A 128 9.11 33.56 14.36
N GLU A 129 7.94 33.33 13.74
CA GLU A 129 6.68 34.05 13.99
C GLU A 129 6.27 33.98 15.46
N LEU A 130 6.40 32.81 16.08
CA LEU A 130 6.01 32.54 17.46
C LEU A 130 7.12 32.84 18.49
N GLY A 131 8.32 33.23 18.04
CA GLY A 131 9.47 33.51 18.89
C GLY A 131 9.95 32.29 19.69
N LEU A 132 9.93 31.10 19.07
CA LEU A 132 10.33 29.84 19.69
C LEU A 132 11.82 29.56 19.47
N ASP A 133 12.50 29.07 20.52
CA ASP A 133 13.91 28.66 20.40
C ASP A 133 14.06 27.44 19.46
N GLU A 134 13.09 26.53 19.48
CA GLU A 134 13.05 25.32 18.66
C GLU A 134 11.64 25.02 18.16
N SER A 135 11.53 24.56 16.91
CA SER A 135 10.27 24.03 16.35
C SER A 135 9.94 22.66 16.93
N GLY A 136 8.64 22.36 17.08
CA GLY A 136 8.16 21.04 17.46
C GLY A 136 8.06 20.05 16.29
N PHE A 137 8.32 20.48 15.05
CA PHE A 137 8.32 19.60 13.88
C PHE A 137 9.55 18.67 13.93
N ALA A 138 9.32 17.37 14.15
CA ALA A 138 10.40 16.41 14.42
C ALA A 138 10.29 15.09 13.63
N VAL A 139 9.14 14.76 13.04
CA VAL A 139 8.91 13.43 12.46
C VAL A 139 8.40 13.49 11.02
N VAL A 140 9.00 12.69 10.14
CA VAL A 140 8.58 12.54 8.74
C VAL A 140 8.24 11.07 8.51
N GLN A 141 6.94 10.78 8.36
CA GLN A 141 6.46 9.44 8.05
C GLN A 141 6.18 9.28 6.56
N PHE A 142 6.69 8.20 5.96
CA PHE A 142 6.51 7.87 4.56
C PHE A 142 6.59 6.36 4.30
N PRO A 143 6.05 5.87 3.17
CA PRO A 143 6.19 4.49 2.76
C PRO A 143 7.61 4.15 2.35
N GLY A 144 8.09 3.00 2.82
CA GLY A 144 9.41 2.52 2.46
C GLY A 144 9.51 1.01 2.59
N ASN A 145 9.95 0.36 1.53
CA ASN A 145 10.32 -1.05 1.51
C ASN A 145 11.22 -1.33 0.29
N LEU A 146 11.61 -2.60 0.09
CA LEU A 146 12.50 -2.98 -1.01
C LEU A 146 11.98 -2.59 -2.41
N LEU A 147 10.67 -2.51 -2.58
CA LEU A 147 10.02 -2.21 -3.86
C LEU A 147 9.55 -0.74 -3.94
N GLU A 148 9.00 -0.18 -2.86
CA GLU A 148 8.74 1.26 -2.70
C GLU A 148 10.00 1.97 -2.20
N ASN A 149 11.03 2.02 -3.05
CA ASN A 149 12.38 2.46 -2.70
C ASN A 149 12.72 3.90 -3.10
N GLY A 150 11.72 4.68 -3.56
CA GLY A 150 11.91 6.04 -4.05
C GLY A 150 12.51 7.02 -3.04
N PHE A 151 12.45 6.70 -1.75
CA PHE A 151 13.05 7.49 -0.67
C PHE A 151 14.58 7.48 -0.70
N LEU A 152 15.20 6.53 -1.41
CA LEU A 152 16.64 6.45 -1.64
C LEU A 152 17.08 7.19 -2.92
N ASP A 153 16.14 7.65 -3.75
CA ASP A 153 16.45 8.35 -4.98
C ASP A 153 17.04 9.75 -4.66
N PRO A 154 18.14 10.17 -5.29
CA PRO A 154 18.80 11.46 -5.01
C PRO A 154 18.08 12.65 -5.67
N LYS A 155 16.78 12.83 -5.38
CA LYS A 155 15.90 13.82 -6.03
C LYS A 155 15.84 15.18 -5.32
N PHE A 156 16.36 15.29 -4.10
CA PHE A 156 16.28 16.50 -3.28
C PHE A 156 17.63 17.22 -3.32
N GLU A 157 17.89 17.94 -4.41
CA GLU A 157 19.17 18.65 -4.64
C GLU A 157 20.38 17.68 -4.60
N GLY A 158 20.21 16.50 -5.19
CA GLY A 158 21.23 15.44 -5.20
C GLY A 158 21.24 14.56 -3.94
N LYS A 159 20.38 14.84 -2.95
CA LYS A 159 20.21 14.05 -1.73
C LYS A 159 18.98 13.16 -1.82
N ASN A 160 19.01 12.06 -1.09
CA ASN A 160 17.83 11.23 -0.89
C ASN A 160 17.00 11.74 0.31
N LEU A 161 15.78 11.23 0.46
CA LEU A 161 14.84 11.70 1.48
C LEU A 161 15.37 11.45 2.90
N VAL A 162 16.01 10.31 3.14
CA VAL A 162 16.56 9.93 4.46
C VAL A 162 17.70 10.86 4.86
N SER A 163 18.61 11.19 3.93
CA SER A 163 19.67 12.16 4.16
C SER A 163 19.11 13.54 4.47
N LEU A 164 18.11 13.99 3.71
CA LEU A 164 17.47 15.29 3.95
C LEU A 164 16.81 15.36 5.35
N ILE A 165 16.17 14.27 5.79
CA ILE A 165 15.57 14.15 7.13
C ILE A 165 16.64 14.29 8.22
N HIS A 166 17.73 13.51 8.12
CA HIS A 166 18.79 13.49 9.13
C HIS A 166 19.57 14.80 9.24
N GLU A 167 19.87 15.43 8.11
CA GLU A 167 20.56 16.73 8.10
C GLU A 167 19.76 17.85 8.79
N ASN A 168 18.44 17.68 8.90
CA ASN A 168 17.55 18.61 9.60
C ASN A 168 17.18 18.13 11.01
N GLY A 169 17.83 17.07 11.53
CA GLY A 169 17.59 16.55 12.87
C GLY A 169 16.21 15.92 13.07
N LEU A 170 15.57 15.46 11.98
CA LEU A 170 14.24 14.85 12.02
C LEU A 170 14.34 13.32 12.09
N LEU A 171 13.29 12.68 12.61
CA LEU A 171 13.18 11.23 12.69
C LEU A 171 12.43 10.67 11.45
N PRO A 172 13.05 9.77 10.65
CA PRO A 172 12.33 9.04 9.62
C PRO A 172 11.48 7.93 10.26
N LEU A 173 10.21 7.88 9.87
CA LEU A 173 9.25 6.89 10.34
C LEU A 173 8.66 6.14 9.14
N ILE A 174 8.93 4.85 9.01
CA ILE A 174 8.51 4.07 7.84
C ILE A 174 7.19 3.36 8.10
N ASN A 175 6.23 3.51 7.18
CA ASN A 175 5.07 2.65 7.08
C ASN A 175 5.17 1.71 5.86
N ARG A 176 4.29 0.69 5.81
CA ARG A 176 4.27 -0.35 4.75
C ARG A 176 5.61 -1.09 4.50
N PRO A 177 6.39 -1.48 5.52
CA PRO A 177 7.70 -2.09 5.32
C PRO A 177 7.66 -3.47 4.63
N LEU A 178 6.51 -4.16 4.66
CA LEU A 178 6.33 -5.50 4.09
C LEU A 178 5.19 -5.60 3.08
N ASN A 179 4.47 -4.51 2.81
CA ASN A 179 3.31 -4.50 1.92
C ASN A 179 3.52 -3.41 0.87
N ALA A 180 4.31 -3.72 -0.15
CA ALA A 180 4.60 -2.80 -1.22
C ALA A 180 3.36 -2.51 -2.06
N ILE A 181 3.10 -1.25 -2.35
CA ILE A 181 2.03 -0.85 -3.27
C ILE A 181 2.64 -0.54 -4.64
N SER A 182 2.20 -1.25 -5.68
CA SER A 182 2.60 -0.95 -7.06
C SER A 182 1.97 0.34 -7.57
N SER A 183 2.48 0.89 -8.68
CA SER A 183 1.86 2.02 -9.38
C SER A 183 0.42 1.76 -9.82
N SER A 184 0.04 0.49 -9.99
CA SER A 184 -1.33 0.04 -10.27
C SER A 184 -2.21 -0.13 -9.01
N GLY A 185 -1.72 0.23 -7.83
CA GLY A 185 -2.44 0.17 -6.55
C GLY A 185 -2.45 -1.20 -5.88
N ASN A 186 -1.70 -2.17 -6.41
CA ASN A 186 -1.74 -3.54 -5.94
C ASN A 186 -0.74 -3.79 -4.81
N ILE A 187 -1.15 -4.59 -3.83
CA ILE A 187 -0.31 -4.92 -2.68
C ILE A 187 0.51 -6.17 -2.96
N ARG A 188 1.84 -6.03 -2.96
CA ARG A 188 2.81 -7.13 -2.97
C ARG A 188 3.42 -7.31 -1.59
N ARG A 189 3.18 -8.47 -0.98
CA ARG A 189 3.71 -8.79 0.35
C ARG A 189 5.13 -9.37 0.26
N LEU A 190 6.08 -8.77 0.96
CA LEU A 190 7.47 -9.21 1.07
C LEU A 190 7.62 -10.33 2.11
N SER A 191 7.00 -11.48 1.86
CA SER A 191 7.06 -12.64 2.75
C SER A 191 7.16 -13.94 1.97
N TYR A 192 8.27 -14.63 2.15
CA TYR A 192 8.58 -15.91 1.54
C TYR A 192 9.56 -16.66 2.44
N ASP A 193 9.34 -17.95 2.65
CA ASP A 193 10.18 -18.80 3.48
C ASP A 193 10.78 -19.91 2.60
N PRO A 194 12.09 -19.85 2.28
CA PRO A 194 12.73 -20.84 1.40
C PRO A 194 12.74 -22.25 2.00
N LYS A 195 12.49 -22.40 3.31
CA LYS A 195 12.43 -23.70 3.99
C LYS A 195 11.10 -24.41 3.74
N LYS A 196 10.06 -23.67 3.35
CA LYS A 196 8.75 -24.23 2.98
C LYS A 196 8.79 -24.63 1.50
N LYS A 197 9.05 -25.92 1.23
CA LYS A 197 9.09 -26.45 -0.14
C LYS A 197 7.79 -26.15 -0.88
N SER A 198 7.89 -25.42 -1.99
CA SER A 198 6.90 -25.44 -3.06
C SER A 198 7.36 -26.49 -4.06
N GLY A 199 6.63 -27.61 -4.18
CA GLY A 199 6.88 -28.58 -5.24
C GLY A 199 6.50 -28.03 -6.62
N ASP A 200 6.49 -28.90 -7.64
CA ASP A 200 6.03 -28.59 -9.00
C ASP A 200 4.49 -28.49 -9.09
N VAL A 201 3.88 -27.81 -8.11
CA VAL A 201 2.44 -27.69 -7.91
C VAL A 201 1.82 -26.89 -9.05
N MET A 202 2.54 -25.92 -9.59
CA MET A 202 2.06 -25.07 -10.69
C MET A 202 1.81 -25.85 -11.97
N LEU A 203 2.71 -26.76 -12.34
CA LEU A 203 2.52 -27.62 -13.51
C LEU A 203 1.27 -28.50 -13.34
N LEU A 204 1.11 -29.12 -12.17
CA LEU A 204 -0.06 -29.95 -11.86
C LEU A 204 -1.37 -29.16 -11.88
N LEU A 205 -1.36 -27.90 -11.40
CA LEU A 205 -2.54 -27.04 -11.45
C LEU A 205 -2.90 -26.63 -12.88
N LYS A 206 -1.90 -26.36 -13.75
CA LYS A 206 -2.14 -26.12 -15.18
C LYS A 206 -2.74 -27.34 -15.87
N GLU A 207 -2.19 -28.52 -15.63
CA GLU A 207 -2.73 -29.77 -16.18
C GLU A 207 -4.19 -30.01 -15.73
N ARG A 208 -4.50 -29.73 -14.47
CA ARG A 208 -5.88 -29.83 -13.95
C ARG A 208 -6.83 -28.81 -14.58
N LEU A 209 -6.38 -27.56 -14.78
CA LEU A 209 -7.18 -26.55 -15.50
C LEU A 209 -7.44 -26.98 -16.95
N GLU A 210 -6.45 -27.55 -17.63
CA GLU A 210 -6.62 -28.02 -19.00
C GLU A 210 -7.68 -29.13 -19.10
N VAL A 211 -7.68 -30.08 -18.15
CA VAL A 211 -8.73 -31.11 -18.07
C VAL A 211 -10.13 -30.49 -17.90
N ILE A 212 -10.25 -29.41 -17.13
CA ILE A 212 -11.52 -28.69 -16.96
C ILE A 212 -11.91 -27.97 -18.25
N TYR A 213 -10.95 -27.34 -18.94
CA TYR A 213 -11.21 -26.69 -20.22
C TYR A 213 -11.68 -27.67 -21.30
N GLU A 214 -11.10 -28.87 -21.36
CA GLU A 214 -11.57 -29.93 -22.25
C GLU A 214 -12.97 -30.43 -21.90
N ARG A 215 -13.32 -30.47 -20.61
CA ARG A 215 -14.68 -30.81 -20.15
C ARG A 215 -15.68 -29.73 -20.51
N GLU A 216 -15.33 -28.46 -20.29
CA GLU A 216 -16.15 -27.31 -20.69
C GLU A 216 -16.45 -27.37 -22.19
N GLU A 217 -15.46 -27.61 -23.04
CA GLU A 217 -15.64 -27.68 -24.49
C GLU A 217 -16.65 -28.78 -24.87
N LYS A 218 -16.57 -29.95 -24.22
CA LYS A 218 -17.54 -31.04 -24.41
C LYS A 218 -18.94 -30.62 -23.95
N SER A 219 -19.09 -29.99 -22.79
CA SER A 219 -20.37 -29.51 -22.29
C SER A 219 -21.01 -28.44 -23.19
N LEU A 220 -20.19 -27.58 -23.79
CA LEU A 220 -20.66 -26.51 -24.68
C LEU A 220 -20.90 -26.97 -26.13
N SER A 221 -20.46 -28.18 -26.52
CA SER A 221 -20.66 -28.73 -27.87
C SER A 221 -22.14 -28.89 -28.28
N ILE A 222 -23.06 -28.87 -27.32
CA ILE A 222 -24.52 -28.88 -27.55
C ILE A 222 -25.04 -27.55 -28.12
N LEU A 223 -24.26 -26.47 -27.97
CA LEU A 223 -24.63 -25.14 -28.43
C LEU A 223 -24.14 -24.91 -29.87
N PRO A 224 -24.90 -24.18 -30.72
CA PRO A 224 -24.42 -23.76 -32.02
C PRO A 224 -23.14 -22.91 -31.90
N GLN A 225 -22.12 -23.17 -32.72
CA GLN A 225 -20.83 -22.45 -32.63
C GLN A 225 -20.98 -20.91 -32.71
N ASP A 226 -21.92 -20.41 -33.51
CA ASP A 226 -22.19 -18.97 -33.66
C ASP A 226 -22.82 -18.31 -32.41
N SER A 227 -23.26 -19.13 -31.43
CA SER A 227 -23.89 -18.64 -30.20
C SER A 227 -22.91 -18.46 -29.03
N ILE A 228 -21.71 -19.03 -29.12
CA ILE A 228 -20.68 -18.96 -28.07
C ILE A 228 -19.71 -17.83 -28.40
N LYS A 229 -19.86 -16.69 -27.73
CA LYS A 229 -18.93 -15.57 -27.87
C LYS A 229 -17.73 -15.65 -26.92
N TYR A 230 -17.97 -16.16 -25.71
CA TYR A 230 -16.99 -16.29 -24.63
C TYR A 230 -17.31 -17.56 -23.83
N THR A 231 -16.28 -18.27 -23.40
CA THR A 231 -16.31 -19.41 -22.46
C THR A 231 -15.49 -19.09 -21.20
N PHE A 232 -15.60 -19.91 -20.16
CA PHE A 232 -14.75 -19.81 -18.98
C PHE A 232 -13.27 -19.76 -19.36
N ARG A 233 -12.79 -20.72 -20.17
CA ARG A 233 -11.41 -20.74 -20.68
C ARG A 233 -11.01 -19.42 -21.33
N THR A 234 -11.79 -18.96 -22.32
CA THR A 234 -11.41 -17.77 -23.11
C THR A 234 -11.38 -16.48 -22.30
N VAL A 235 -12.12 -16.41 -21.20
CA VAL A 235 -12.17 -15.24 -20.31
C VAL A 235 -11.10 -15.33 -19.22
N ILE A 236 -10.78 -16.52 -18.71
CA ILE A 236 -9.81 -16.70 -17.63
C ILE A 236 -8.37 -16.78 -18.15
N GLU A 237 -8.12 -17.59 -19.18
CA GLU A 237 -6.77 -17.93 -19.64
C GLU A 237 -5.89 -16.72 -19.95
N PRO A 238 -6.40 -15.66 -20.65
CA PRO A 238 -5.59 -14.47 -20.93
C PRO A 238 -5.14 -13.72 -19.67
N TYR A 239 -5.88 -13.85 -18.57
CA TYR A 239 -5.66 -13.14 -17.31
C TYR A 239 -5.14 -14.04 -16.19
N LEU A 240 -5.00 -15.34 -16.43
CA LEU A 240 -4.56 -16.32 -15.43
C LEU A 240 -3.21 -15.93 -14.83
N ASP A 241 -2.27 -15.59 -15.71
CA ASP A 241 -0.96 -15.05 -15.38
C ASP A 241 -0.98 -13.51 -15.21
N GLN A 242 -2.12 -12.92 -14.86
CA GLN A 242 -2.23 -11.50 -14.50
C GLN A 242 -2.86 -11.30 -13.13
N PHE A 243 -3.49 -12.32 -12.56
CA PHE A 243 -4.02 -12.26 -11.20
C PHE A 243 -2.90 -12.13 -10.18
N GLN A 244 -3.06 -11.12 -9.32
CA GLN A 244 -2.01 -10.71 -8.38
C GLN A 244 -2.32 -11.14 -6.95
N ASN A 245 -3.57 -11.39 -6.61
CA ASN A 245 -4.00 -11.91 -5.32
C ASN A 245 -5.44 -12.45 -5.43
N GLN A 246 -5.92 -13.09 -4.37
CA GLN A 246 -7.25 -13.68 -4.32
C GLN A 246 -8.37 -12.63 -4.42
N ASN A 247 -8.17 -11.41 -3.93
CA ASN A 247 -9.17 -10.34 -4.10
C ASN A 247 -9.30 -9.89 -5.55
N HIS A 248 -8.18 -9.76 -6.28
CA HIS A 248 -8.19 -9.43 -7.71
C HIS A 248 -8.90 -10.52 -8.51
N LEU A 249 -8.62 -11.79 -8.20
CA LEU A 249 -9.34 -12.92 -8.78
C LEU A 249 -10.84 -12.82 -8.50
N ASN A 250 -11.25 -12.62 -7.23
CA ASN A 250 -12.66 -12.55 -6.85
C ASN A 250 -13.38 -11.37 -7.52
N GLN A 251 -12.78 -10.19 -7.57
CA GLN A 251 -13.36 -9.03 -8.25
C GLN A 251 -13.51 -9.26 -9.76
N PHE A 252 -12.53 -9.91 -10.40
CA PHE A 252 -12.61 -10.27 -11.80
C PHE A 252 -13.70 -11.31 -12.05
N LEU A 253 -13.78 -12.32 -11.18
CA LEU A 253 -14.84 -13.32 -11.23
C LEU A 253 -16.22 -12.66 -11.13
N GLU A 254 -16.44 -11.81 -10.13
CA GLU A 254 -17.72 -11.13 -9.89
C GLU A 254 -18.12 -10.18 -11.03
N ARG A 255 -17.18 -9.34 -11.50
CA ARG A 255 -17.50 -8.27 -12.46
C ARG A 255 -17.49 -8.73 -13.91
N THR A 256 -16.73 -9.76 -14.24
CA THR A 256 -16.48 -10.16 -15.64
C THR A 256 -16.93 -11.58 -15.91
N VAL A 257 -16.49 -12.55 -15.09
CA VAL A 257 -16.68 -13.98 -15.41
C VAL A 257 -18.10 -14.44 -15.11
N ILE A 258 -18.63 -14.16 -13.91
CA ILE A 258 -19.96 -14.61 -13.46
C ILE A 258 -21.09 -14.17 -14.42
N PRO A 259 -21.16 -12.91 -14.88
CA PRO A 259 -22.19 -12.50 -15.84
C PRO A 259 -22.17 -13.31 -17.15
N ILE A 260 -20.97 -13.64 -17.65
CA ILE A 260 -20.80 -14.44 -18.87
C ILE A 260 -21.23 -15.89 -18.60
N LEU A 261 -20.79 -16.48 -17.48
CA LEU A 261 -21.13 -17.86 -17.12
C LEU A 261 -22.64 -18.02 -16.90
N GLN A 262 -23.33 -17.06 -16.28
CA GLN A 262 -24.78 -17.11 -16.09
C GLN A 262 -25.54 -17.19 -17.43
N GLN A 263 -25.08 -16.45 -18.46
CA GLN A 263 -25.66 -16.53 -19.80
C GLN A 263 -25.44 -17.92 -20.42
N LEU A 264 -24.23 -18.47 -20.33
CA LEU A 264 -23.91 -19.80 -20.84
C LEU A 264 -24.71 -20.89 -20.12
N ILE A 265 -24.79 -20.84 -18.79
CA ILE A 265 -25.56 -21.79 -17.96
C ILE A 265 -27.03 -21.82 -18.41
N SER A 266 -27.63 -20.65 -18.68
CA SER A 266 -29.02 -20.56 -19.17
C SER A 266 -29.18 -21.13 -20.58
N GLN A 267 -28.21 -20.91 -21.48
CA GLN A 267 -28.22 -21.49 -22.83
C GLN A 267 -28.08 -23.02 -22.82
N VAL A 268 -27.17 -23.54 -21.98
CA VAL A 268 -26.96 -24.98 -21.77
C VAL A 268 -28.23 -25.64 -21.23
N GLU A 269 -28.91 -25.02 -20.26
CA GLU A 269 -30.19 -25.52 -19.76
C GLU A 269 -31.26 -25.58 -20.85
N LYS A 270 -31.38 -24.52 -21.65
CA LYS A 270 -32.42 -24.40 -22.68
C LYS A 270 -32.29 -25.47 -23.77
N LEU A 271 -31.07 -25.86 -24.13
CA LEU A 271 -30.80 -26.80 -25.23
C LEU A 271 -30.47 -28.22 -24.76
N GLY A 272 -29.75 -28.38 -23.66
CA GLY A 272 -29.33 -29.67 -23.10
C GLY A 272 -30.14 -30.14 -21.89
N GLY A 273 -31.07 -29.31 -21.39
CA GLY A 273 -31.88 -29.60 -20.20
C GLY A 273 -31.12 -29.46 -18.88
N GLN A 274 -31.83 -29.71 -17.78
CA GLN A 274 -31.32 -29.55 -16.41
C GLN A 274 -30.10 -30.44 -16.12
N LYS A 275 -30.01 -31.61 -16.77
CA LYS A 275 -28.86 -32.51 -16.59
C LYS A 275 -27.58 -31.90 -17.15
N ALA A 276 -27.60 -31.38 -18.38
CA ALA A 276 -26.45 -30.72 -18.98
C ALA A 276 -26.05 -29.45 -18.22
N GLN A 277 -27.04 -28.70 -17.71
CA GLN A 277 -26.81 -27.55 -16.85
C GLN A 277 -26.06 -27.93 -15.57
N ALA A 278 -26.50 -28.98 -14.88
CA ALA A 278 -25.87 -29.46 -13.65
C ALA A 278 -24.43 -29.91 -13.90
N GLU A 279 -24.17 -30.67 -14.96
CA GLU A 279 -22.82 -31.13 -15.35
C GLU A 279 -21.88 -29.95 -15.67
N TYR A 280 -22.41 -28.90 -16.32
CA TYR A 280 -21.62 -27.69 -16.61
C TYR A 280 -21.32 -26.88 -15.34
N ILE A 281 -22.30 -26.70 -14.44
CA ILE A 281 -22.09 -26.04 -13.15
C ILE A 281 -21.06 -26.80 -12.30
N GLU A 282 -21.11 -28.13 -12.29
CA GLU A 282 -20.14 -28.97 -11.59
C GLU A 282 -18.71 -28.73 -12.11
N THR A 283 -18.55 -28.70 -13.44
CA THR A 283 -17.26 -28.39 -14.09
C THR A 283 -16.72 -27.02 -13.67
N LEU A 284 -17.59 -26.00 -13.62
CA LEU A 284 -17.19 -24.65 -13.19
C LEU A 284 -16.84 -24.60 -11.69
N ASN A 285 -17.57 -25.31 -10.84
CA ASN A 285 -17.29 -25.39 -9.41
C ASN A 285 -15.98 -26.11 -9.10
N GLU A 286 -15.59 -27.10 -9.91
CA GLU A 286 -14.26 -27.74 -9.81
C GLU A 286 -13.12 -26.76 -10.16
N ALA A 287 -13.37 -25.79 -11.03
CA ALA A 287 -12.37 -24.86 -11.53
C ALA A 287 -11.95 -23.80 -10.50
N LEU A 288 -12.91 -23.31 -9.70
CA LEU A 288 -12.67 -22.20 -8.77
C LEU A 288 -11.55 -22.50 -7.74
N PRO A 289 -11.56 -23.63 -7.00
CA PRO A 289 -10.48 -23.95 -6.06
C PRO A 289 -9.11 -24.08 -6.74
N ILE A 290 -9.07 -24.56 -7.98
CA ILE A 290 -7.82 -24.71 -8.73
C ILE A 290 -7.27 -23.34 -9.13
N LEU A 291 -8.13 -22.41 -9.57
CA LEU A 291 -7.73 -21.02 -9.85
C LEU A 291 -7.21 -20.32 -8.60
N GLU A 292 -7.91 -20.45 -7.47
CA GLU A 292 -7.46 -19.88 -6.20
C GLU A 292 -6.08 -20.42 -5.80
N GLN A 293 -5.89 -21.74 -5.90
CA GLN A 293 -4.61 -22.39 -5.66
C GLN A 293 -3.53 -21.93 -6.64
N TYR A 294 -3.87 -21.75 -7.91
CA TYR A 294 -2.93 -21.26 -8.94
C TYR A 294 -2.43 -19.86 -8.61
N VAL A 295 -3.34 -18.93 -8.33
CA VAL A 295 -2.99 -17.54 -7.96
C VAL A 295 -2.17 -17.51 -6.68
N PHE A 296 -2.47 -18.38 -5.72
CA PHE A 296 -1.69 -18.52 -4.49
C PHE A 296 -0.26 -19.03 -4.76
N GLN A 297 -0.11 -20.10 -5.53
CA GLN A 297 1.21 -20.69 -5.83
C GLN A 297 2.06 -19.77 -6.70
N ARG A 298 1.45 -19.09 -7.67
CA ARG A 298 2.14 -18.09 -8.48
C ARG A 298 2.70 -16.94 -7.65
N ASN A 299 1.90 -16.44 -6.70
CA ASN A 299 2.37 -15.44 -5.73
C ASN A 299 3.57 -15.91 -4.90
N ILE A 300 3.69 -17.22 -4.64
CA ILE A 300 4.88 -17.78 -3.98
C ILE A 300 6.07 -17.78 -4.94
N LEU A 301 5.89 -18.18 -6.19
CA LEU A 301 6.94 -18.16 -7.21
C LEU A 301 7.52 -16.77 -7.43
N ASP A 302 6.66 -15.76 -7.65
CA ASP A 302 7.11 -14.37 -7.84
C ASP A 302 7.99 -13.89 -6.68
N ARG A 303 7.65 -14.29 -5.45
CA ARG A 303 8.43 -13.96 -4.26
C ARG A 303 9.74 -14.75 -4.15
N SER A 304 9.76 -15.99 -4.64
CA SER A 304 10.97 -16.78 -4.73
C SER A 304 11.96 -16.17 -5.74
N GLU A 305 11.48 -15.66 -6.87
CA GLU A 305 12.34 -14.98 -7.85
C GLU A 305 12.91 -13.68 -7.28
N LEU A 306 12.08 -12.89 -6.59
CA LEU A 306 12.54 -11.70 -5.87
C LEU A 306 13.58 -12.06 -4.81
N TYR A 307 13.35 -13.13 -4.05
CA TYR A 307 14.29 -13.65 -3.05
C TYR A 307 15.65 -14.00 -3.68
N GLU A 308 15.66 -14.73 -4.80
CA GLU A 308 16.89 -15.07 -5.52
C GLU A 308 17.61 -13.83 -6.08
N LYS A 309 16.89 -12.83 -6.60
CA LYS A 309 17.48 -11.55 -7.02
C LYS A 309 18.17 -10.83 -5.85
N ILE A 310 17.54 -10.82 -4.68
CA ILE A 310 18.11 -10.21 -3.47
C ILE A 310 19.37 -10.95 -3.03
N LEU A 311 19.34 -12.29 -3.01
CA LEU A 311 20.51 -13.09 -2.62
C LEU A 311 21.70 -12.94 -3.58
N LYS A 312 21.47 -12.69 -4.87
CA LYS A 312 22.56 -12.36 -5.81
C LYS A 312 23.31 -11.08 -5.41
N CYS A 313 22.61 -10.10 -4.84
CA CYS A 313 23.22 -8.87 -4.34
C CYS A 313 23.75 -9.02 -2.91
N TYR A 314 23.05 -9.81 -2.09
CA TYR A 314 23.35 -10.01 -0.67
C TYR A 314 23.41 -11.49 -0.27
N PRO A 315 24.45 -12.25 -0.69
CA PRO A 315 24.52 -13.71 -0.49
C PRO A 315 24.54 -14.14 0.98
N LYS A 316 25.00 -13.26 1.88
CA LYS A 316 25.13 -13.53 3.32
C LYS A 316 23.80 -13.83 4.03
N TYR A 317 22.67 -13.49 3.42
CA TYR A 317 21.34 -13.77 3.99
C TYR A 317 20.72 -15.07 3.49
N GLN A 318 21.50 -15.95 2.85
CA GLN A 318 21.04 -17.27 2.47
C GLN A 318 20.35 -17.98 3.65
N GLY A 319 19.13 -18.46 3.43
CA GLY A 319 18.35 -19.19 4.45
C GLY A 319 17.58 -18.32 5.44
N TRP A 320 17.74 -17.00 5.39
CA TRP A 320 16.79 -16.07 6.02
C TRP A 320 15.51 -16.03 5.19
N ASN A 321 14.36 -15.74 5.81
CA ASN A 321 13.13 -15.52 5.07
C ASN A 321 13.09 -14.10 4.48
N LEU A 322 12.29 -13.89 3.43
CA LEU A 322 12.21 -12.63 2.72
C LEU A 322 11.74 -11.48 3.62
N SER A 323 10.86 -11.73 4.59
CA SER A 323 10.40 -10.71 5.55
C SER A 323 11.56 -10.19 6.39
N THR A 324 12.37 -11.08 6.95
CA THR A 324 13.56 -10.72 7.73
C THR A 324 14.55 -9.94 6.87
N ILE A 325 14.84 -10.40 5.65
CA ILE A 325 15.78 -9.70 4.76
C ILE A 325 15.25 -8.30 4.41
N ALA A 326 13.97 -8.18 4.06
CA ALA A 326 13.35 -6.90 3.73
C ALA A 326 13.42 -5.90 4.89
N LEU A 327 13.09 -6.33 6.11
CA LEU A 327 13.22 -5.49 7.31
C LEU A 327 14.67 -5.11 7.59
N HIS A 328 15.59 -6.07 7.44
CA HIS A 328 16.98 -5.86 7.80
C HIS A 328 17.65 -4.86 6.85
N LEU A 329 17.45 -5.03 5.54
CA LEU A 329 17.92 -4.10 4.52
C LEU A 329 17.27 -2.72 4.68
N LEU A 330 15.97 -2.67 4.96
CA LEU A 330 15.26 -1.42 5.22
C LEU A 330 15.84 -0.67 6.41
N HIS A 331 15.93 -1.28 7.59
CA HIS A 331 16.48 -0.58 8.75
C HIS A 331 17.94 -0.15 8.52
N SER A 332 18.74 -0.98 7.84
CA SER A 332 20.13 -0.64 7.50
C SER A 332 20.21 0.58 6.57
N SER A 333 19.23 0.77 5.69
CA SER A 333 19.17 1.92 4.78
C SER A 333 18.74 3.23 5.46
N LEU A 334 18.12 3.16 6.64
CA LEU A 334 17.64 4.34 7.36
C LEU A 334 18.72 4.94 8.28
N GLY A 335 19.68 4.12 8.74
CA GLY A 335 20.54 4.49 9.86
C GLY A 335 19.71 4.62 11.13
N GLU A 336 19.57 5.84 11.65
CA GLU A 336 18.62 6.12 12.73
C GLU A 336 17.20 6.25 12.16
N GLY A 337 16.21 5.63 12.80
CA GLY A 337 14.84 5.66 12.31
C GLY A 337 13.95 4.62 12.96
N VAL A 338 12.66 4.70 12.64
CA VAL A 338 11.65 3.77 13.18
C VAL A 338 10.88 3.12 12.03
N VAL A 339 10.69 1.80 12.11
CA VAL A 339 9.88 1.04 11.15
C VAL A 339 8.62 0.54 11.84
N LEU A 340 7.45 0.94 11.34
CA LEU A 340 6.16 0.55 11.91
C LEU A 340 5.74 -0.84 11.42
N LEU A 341 5.63 -1.78 12.35
CA LEU A 341 5.24 -3.17 12.08
C LEU A 341 3.92 -3.52 12.75
N GLY A 342 2.92 -3.85 11.93
CA GLY A 342 1.66 -4.43 12.40
C GLY A 342 1.81 -5.91 12.71
N MET A 343 2.39 -6.25 13.87
CA MET A 343 2.66 -7.63 14.25
C MET A 343 1.48 -8.22 15.04
N ARG A 344 0.78 -9.19 14.43
CA ARG A 344 -0.34 -9.93 15.07
C ARG A 344 -0.02 -11.42 15.30
N ARG A 345 1.20 -11.86 14.95
CA ARG A 345 1.65 -13.25 15.04
C ARG A 345 3.06 -13.33 15.58
N GLU A 346 3.33 -14.29 16.45
CA GLU A 346 4.66 -14.49 17.04
C GLU A 346 5.76 -14.75 16.01
N GLU A 347 5.44 -15.45 14.91
CA GLU A 347 6.39 -15.69 13.82
C GLU A 347 6.96 -14.38 13.25
N TYR A 348 6.11 -13.37 13.06
CA TYR A 348 6.53 -12.06 12.53
C TYR A 348 7.32 -11.25 13.55
N VAL A 349 7.01 -11.41 14.84
CA VAL A 349 7.80 -10.78 15.91
C VAL A 349 9.21 -11.36 15.93
N LYS A 350 9.35 -12.68 15.81
CA LYS A 350 10.66 -13.36 15.78
C LYS A 350 11.49 -12.94 14.57
N ASP A 351 10.89 -12.86 13.39
CA ASP A 351 11.54 -12.35 12.17
C ASP A 351 12.07 -10.93 12.36
N ALA A 352 11.22 -10.03 12.88
CA ALA A 352 11.59 -8.65 13.14
C ALA A 352 12.71 -8.56 14.20
N SER A 353 12.53 -9.17 15.37
CA SER A 353 13.55 -9.15 16.43
C SER A 353 14.90 -9.68 15.96
N PHE A 354 14.91 -10.74 15.14
CA PHE A 354 16.14 -11.26 14.54
C PHE A 354 16.77 -10.28 13.54
N SER A 355 15.97 -9.68 12.67
CA SER A 355 16.40 -8.64 11.72
C SER A 355 17.06 -7.43 12.41
N PHE A 356 16.40 -6.87 13.42
CA PHE A 356 16.86 -5.67 14.13
C PHE A 356 17.97 -5.95 15.15
N GLY A 357 18.17 -7.21 15.54
CA GLY A 357 19.30 -7.63 16.39
C GLY A 357 20.59 -7.90 15.62
N ALA A 358 20.54 -7.99 14.29
CA ALA A 358 21.71 -8.22 13.45
C ALA A 358 22.45 -6.90 13.12
N PRO A 359 23.79 -6.90 12.99
CA PRO A 359 24.54 -5.71 12.62
C PRO A 359 24.07 -5.11 11.30
N ALA A 360 23.96 -3.77 11.24
CA ALA A 360 23.57 -3.06 10.04
C ALA A 360 24.48 -3.41 8.86
N SER A 361 23.89 -3.40 7.67
CA SER A 361 24.57 -3.81 6.45
C SER A 361 24.77 -2.66 5.51
N ASP A 362 25.91 -2.65 4.81
CA ASP A 362 26.15 -1.68 3.76
C ASP A 362 25.16 -1.90 2.62
N ILE A 363 24.29 -0.91 2.41
CA ILE A 363 23.27 -0.93 1.36
C ILE A 363 23.75 -0.10 0.19
N GLN A 364 23.77 -0.70 -1.00
CA GLN A 364 23.94 0.03 -2.25
C GLN A 364 22.56 0.28 -2.85
N TYR A 365 22.17 1.56 -2.93
CA TYR A 365 20.89 1.97 -3.52
C TYR A 365 20.66 1.36 -4.93
N GLN A 366 21.73 1.24 -5.73
CA GLN A 366 21.67 0.64 -7.07
C GLN A 366 21.24 -0.83 -7.07
N ASP A 367 21.44 -1.56 -5.98
CA ASP A 367 20.96 -2.95 -5.88
C ASP A 367 19.46 -3.02 -5.78
N TRP A 368 18.83 -2.06 -5.10
CA TRP A 368 17.38 -2.06 -4.91
C TRP A 368 16.62 -1.77 -6.21
N LYS A 369 17.22 -1.03 -7.14
CA LYS A 369 16.68 -0.86 -8.50
C LYS A 369 16.66 -2.15 -9.32
N LYS A 370 17.41 -3.18 -8.92
CA LYS A 370 17.39 -4.51 -9.58
C LYS A 370 16.23 -5.39 -9.07
N PHE A 371 15.57 -5.00 -7.99
CA PHE A 371 14.49 -5.77 -7.36
C PHE A 371 13.12 -5.45 -7.96
N GLU A 372 13.05 -4.55 -8.94
CA GLU A 372 11.83 -4.29 -9.70
C GLU A 372 11.36 -5.59 -10.40
N VAL A 373 10.05 -5.84 -10.32
CA VAL A 373 9.35 -6.96 -10.96
C VAL A 373 8.13 -6.43 -11.68
#